data_AF-A0A3D8K3P5-F1
#
_entry.id   AF-A0A3D8K3P5-F1
#
_cell.length_a   1.000
_cell.length_b   1.000
_cell.length_c   1.000
_cell.angle_alpha   90.00
_cell.angle_beta   90.00
_cell.angle_gamma   90.00
#
_symmetry.space_group_name_H-M   'P 1'
#
loop_
_entity.id
_entity.type
_entity.pdbx_description
1 polymer ?
#
loop_
_entity_poly.entity_id
_entity_poly.type
_entity_poly.pdbx_seq_one_letter_code
_entity_poly.pdbx_strand_id
1 'polypeptide(L)'
;MSAPHVSFREFAKLANCDEKQVRRAVTAGKLTPDGDNKLDPALVDSGWRRTIRSSKAVADTPQVSAKSVRTERVVSEDDTPTEAAAKIVIAMGAEHDLKEALRIKENFNALLKQLEYGQKAGSLIELAIARTVLFDAARAARDSWMNWPMRVGPKIAADLGLEADRVTQVLIEHVHSQIADLGEPDAHFEDRQG
;
A
#
# COMPACT_ATOMS: atom_id res chain seq x y z
N MET A 1 -9.21 27.99 50.81
CA MET A 1 -10.67 28.13 50.63
C MET A 1 -11.09 27.07 49.63
N SER A 2 -11.73 25.99 50.08
CA SER A 2 -12.15 24.90 49.18
C SER A 2 -13.29 25.39 48.29
N ALA A 3 -13.15 25.26 46.98
CA ALA A 3 -14.21 25.65 46.04
C ALA A 3 -15.46 24.77 46.25
N PRO A 4 -16.68 25.30 46.03
CA PRO A 4 -17.90 24.51 46.21
C PRO A 4 -17.94 23.36 45.19
N HIS A 5 -18.06 22.14 45.70
CA HIS A 5 -18.26 20.95 44.87
C HIS A 5 -19.62 21.03 44.16
N VAL A 6 -19.64 20.83 42.84
CA VAL A 6 -20.81 20.97 41.97
C VAL A 6 -21.42 19.61 41.64
N SER A 7 -22.73 19.57 41.35
CA SER A 7 -23.39 18.34 40.91
C SER A 7 -22.90 17.91 39.52
N PHE A 8 -23.04 16.62 39.15
CA PHE A 8 -22.65 16.12 37.83
C PHE A 8 -23.28 16.91 36.67
N ARG A 9 -24.52 17.38 36.85
CA ARG A 9 -25.26 18.14 35.84
C ARG A 9 -24.71 19.56 35.66
N GLU A 10 -24.29 20.20 36.75
CA GLU A 10 -23.65 21.52 36.70
C GLU A 10 -22.22 21.43 36.18
N PHE A 11 -21.48 20.40 36.59
CA PHE A 11 -20.15 20.09 36.05
C PHE A 11 -20.19 19.86 34.53
N ALA A 12 -21.21 19.15 34.04
CA ALA A 12 -21.42 18.93 32.60
C ALA A 12 -21.69 20.24 31.85
N LYS A 13 -22.47 21.16 32.43
CA LYS A 13 -22.71 22.49 31.85
C LYS A 13 -21.45 23.33 31.79
N LEU A 14 -20.66 23.37 32.87
CA LEU A 14 -19.38 24.08 32.91
C LEU A 14 -18.39 23.53 31.89
N ALA A 15 -18.37 22.21 31.72
CA ALA A 15 -17.51 21.54 30.75
C ALA A 15 -18.10 21.49 29.33
N ASN A 16 -19.27 22.11 29.09
CA ASN A 16 -20.03 22.11 27.84
C ASN A 16 -20.26 20.70 27.23
N CYS A 17 -20.78 19.76 28.03
CA CYS A 17 -21.12 18.42 27.59
C CYS A 17 -22.40 17.84 28.19
N ASP A 18 -22.76 16.63 27.76
CA ASP A 18 -23.84 15.86 28.36
C ASP A 18 -23.41 15.16 29.67
N GLU A 19 -24.32 15.11 30.65
CA GLU A 19 -24.09 14.50 31.98
C GLU A 19 -23.67 13.02 31.85
N LYS A 20 -24.16 12.31 30.82
CA LYS A 20 -23.77 10.93 30.55
C LYS A 20 -22.27 10.78 30.28
N GLN A 21 -21.62 11.78 29.67
CA GLN A 21 -20.17 11.74 29.45
C GLN A 21 -19.39 11.88 30.77
N VAL A 22 -19.88 12.72 31.68
CA VAL A 22 -19.30 12.89 33.02
C VAL A 22 -19.44 11.59 33.82
N ARG A 23 -20.64 10.98 33.85
CA ARG A 23 -20.86 9.69 34.51
C ARG A 23 -19.97 8.58 33.95
N ARG A 24 -19.80 8.50 32.63
CA ARG A 24 -18.88 7.54 32.00
C ARG A 24 -17.43 7.76 32.40
N ALA A 25 -16.99 9.01 32.56
CA ALA A 25 -15.64 9.31 33.02
C ALA A 25 -15.42 8.96 34.50
N VAL A 26 -16.45 9.12 35.33
CA VAL A 26 -16.46 8.64 36.72
C VAL A 26 -16.38 7.12 36.78
N THR A 27 -17.21 6.40 36.01
CA THR A 27 -17.14 4.93 35.92
C THR A 27 -15.79 4.43 35.39
N ALA A 28 -15.17 5.19 34.49
CA ALA A 28 -13.83 4.90 33.97
C ALA A 28 -12.69 5.30 34.93
N GLY A 29 -13.00 5.84 36.11
CA GLY A 29 -12.02 6.25 37.13
C GLY A 29 -11.21 7.50 36.79
N LYS A 30 -11.62 8.29 35.78
CA LYS A 30 -10.89 9.48 35.32
C LYS A 30 -11.32 10.77 36.02
N LEU A 31 -12.51 10.76 36.65
CA LEU A 31 -13.01 11.79 37.52
C LEU A 31 -13.40 11.13 38.83
N THR A 32 -12.89 11.64 39.95
CA THR A 32 -13.18 11.09 41.28
C THR A 32 -14.28 11.92 41.93
N PRO A 33 -15.51 11.39 42.07
CA PRO A 33 -16.55 12.06 42.83
C PRO A 33 -16.23 12.01 44.32
N ASP A 34 -16.51 13.09 45.03
CA ASP A 34 -16.48 13.10 46.49
C ASP A 34 -17.72 12.36 47.05
N GLY A 35 -17.73 12.06 48.35
CA GLY A 35 -18.70 11.17 49.02
C GLY A 35 -20.19 11.50 48.80
N ASP A 36 -20.52 12.72 48.33
CA ASP A 36 -21.88 13.20 48.05
C ASP A 36 -22.23 13.23 46.53
N ASN A 37 -21.52 12.51 45.66
CA ASN A 37 -21.69 12.56 44.20
C ASN A 37 -21.48 13.96 43.59
N LYS A 38 -20.58 14.75 44.20
CA LYS A 38 -20.20 16.07 43.71
C LYS A 38 -18.79 16.05 43.16
N LEU A 39 -18.53 16.89 42.17
CA LEU A 39 -17.23 17.04 41.52
C LEU A 39 -16.65 18.42 41.80
N ASP A 40 -15.34 18.48 41.95
CA ASP A 40 -14.62 19.75 42.01
C ASP A 40 -14.67 20.42 40.61
N PRO A 41 -15.23 21.64 40.48
CA PRO A 41 -15.29 22.34 39.20
C PRO A 41 -13.91 22.65 38.60
N ALA A 42 -12.83 22.65 39.39
CA ALA A 42 -11.47 22.80 38.86
C ALA A 42 -11.04 21.64 37.94
N LEU A 43 -11.69 20.48 38.04
CA LEU A 43 -11.42 19.31 37.21
C LEU A 43 -12.01 19.41 35.79
N VAL A 44 -12.71 20.50 35.45
CA VAL A 44 -13.26 20.68 34.09
C VAL A 44 -12.15 20.67 33.03
N ASP A 45 -11.04 21.34 33.32
CA ASP A 45 -9.88 21.46 32.41
C ASP A 45 -8.87 20.31 32.57
N SER A 46 -9.10 19.40 33.51
CA SER A 46 -8.13 18.35 33.87
C SER A 46 -8.18 17.16 32.91
N GLY A 47 -7.96 17.35 31.60
CA GLY A 47 -7.60 16.30 30.62
C GLY A 47 -8.42 14.99 30.58
N TRP A 48 -9.53 14.90 31.31
CA TRP A 48 -10.28 13.67 31.61
C TRP A 48 -11.10 13.21 30.40
N ARG A 49 -11.38 14.17 29.51
CA ARG A 49 -12.00 13.93 28.21
C ARG A 49 -11.01 13.21 27.32
N ARG A 50 -11.46 12.11 26.72
CA ARG A 50 -10.71 11.46 25.64
C ARG A 50 -10.56 12.47 24.51
N THR A 51 -9.34 12.88 24.20
CA THR A 51 -9.05 13.63 22.98
C THR A 51 -9.54 12.78 21.81
N ILE A 52 -10.60 13.24 21.16
CA ILE A 52 -10.95 12.74 19.84
C ILE A 52 -9.80 13.23 18.98
N ARG A 53 -8.79 12.39 18.77
CA ARG A 53 -7.89 12.57 17.64
C ARG A 53 -8.82 12.65 16.45
N SER A 54 -9.04 13.84 15.91
CA SER A 54 -9.60 13.97 14.57
C SER A 54 -8.53 13.43 13.65
N SER A 55 -8.43 12.10 13.57
CA SER A 55 -7.83 11.48 12.43
C SER A 55 -8.67 11.97 11.27
N LYS A 56 -8.11 12.91 10.50
CA LYS A 56 -8.29 12.99 9.05
C LYS A 56 -7.82 11.65 8.44
N ALA A 57 -8.43 10.56 8.88
CA ALA A 57 -8.53 9.33 8.15
C ALA A 57 -9.93 9.45 7.56
N VAL A 58 -9.98 10.02 6.36
CA VAL A 58 -11.16 9.92 5.52
C VAL A 58 -11.31 8.43 5.29
N ALA A 59 -12.14 7.77 6.09
CA ALA A 59 -12.67 6.49 5.66
C ALA A 59 -13.40 6.81 4.36
N ASP A 60 -13.05 6.12 3.27
CA ASP A 60 -13.85 6.14 2.05
C ASP A 60 -15.24 5.61 2.40
N THR A 61 -16.10 6.51 2.86
CA THR A 61 -17.54 6.29 2.80
C THR A 61 -17.85 6.20 1.31
N PRO A 62 -18.36 5.07 0.80
CA PRO A 62 -18.72 4.98 -0.60
C PRO A 62 -19.70 6.11 -0.88
N GLN A 63 -19.31 7.07 -1.73
CA GLN A 63 -20.25 8.03 -2.26
C GLN A 63 -21.29 7.22 -3.03
N VAL A 64 -22.47 7.08 -2.45
CA VAL A 64 -23.63 6.57 -3.18
C VAL A 64 -24.04 7.68 -4.14
N SER A 65 -23.32 7.80 -5.26
CA SER A 65 -23.66 8.66 -6.38
C SER A 65 -24.71 7.98 -7.24
N ALA A 66 -25.80 7.50 -6.64
CA ALA A 66 -26.97 7.12 -7.40
C ALA A 66 -27.76 8.40 -7.69
N LYS A 67 -27.51 8.98 -8.86
CA LYS A 67 -28.42 9.98 -9.44
C LYS A 67 -29.81 9.35 -9.42
N SER A 68 -30.81 10.05 -8.88
CA SER A 68 -32.21 9.60 -8.88
C SER A 68 -32.69 9.48 -10.34
N VAL A 69 -32.36 8.36 -10.98
CA VAL A 69 -32.89 7.99 -12.29
C VAL A 69 -34.31 7.53 -12.02
N ARG A 70 -35.27 8.29 -12.56
CA ARG A 70 -36.67 7.88 -12.66
C ARG A 70 -36.66 6.53 -13.40
N THR A 71 -36.82 5.45 -12.64
CA THR A 71 -36.78 4.09 -13.19
C THR A 71 -38.03 3.90 -14.03
N GLU A 72 -37.87 3.72 -15.34
CA GLU A 72 -38.94 3.12 -16.15
C GLU A 72 -39.25 1.73 -15.56
N ARG A 73 -40.52 1.34 -15.58
CA ARG A 73 -40.96 0.05 -15.02
C ARG A 73 -40.39 -1.07 -15.89
N VAL A 74 -39.26 -1.65 -15.47
CA VAL A 74 -38.56 -2.75 -16.17
C VAL A 74 -39.21 -4.12 -15.91
N VAL A 75 -40.17 -4.19 -14.99
CA VAL A 75 -40.81 -5.43 -14.55
C VAL A 75 -42.25 -5.51 -15.05
N SER A 76 -42.60 -6.59 -15.76
CA SER A 76 -43.96 -6.91 -16.20
C SER A 76 -44.77 -7.58 -15.09
N GLU A 77 -46.10 -7.46 -15.15
CA GLU A 77 -47.01 -8.06 -14.14
C GLU A 77 -47.01 -9.60 -14.17
N ASP A 78 -46.56 -10.18 -15.27
CA ASP A 78 -46.42 -11.62 -15.46
C ASP A 78 -45.04 -12.17 -15.03
N ASP A 79 -44.10 -11.31 -14.60
CA ASP A 79 -42.76 -11.74 -14.20
C ASP A 79 -42.82 -12.49 -12.86
N THR A 80 -42.13 -13.63 -12.79
CA THR A 80 -41.87 -14.26 -11.48
C THR A 80 -40.99 -13.33 -10.64
N PRO A 81 -41.07 -13.38 -9.29
CA PRO A 81 -40.25 -12.54 -8.41
C PRO A 81 -38.73 -12.63 -8.71
N THR A 82 -38.28 -13.81 -9.16
CA THR A 82 -36.91 -14.08 -9.60
C THR A 82 -36.54 -13.38 -10.91
N GLU A 83 -37.44 -13.36 -11.90
CA GLU A 83 -37.21 -12.69 -13.19
C GLU A 83 -37.27 -11.18 -13.05
N ALA A 84 -38.20 -10.68 -12.23
CA ALA A 84 -38.28 -9.27 -11.86
C ALA A 84 -36.99 -8.78 -11.21
N ALA A 85 -36.45 -9.54 -10.25
CA ALA A 85 -35.19 -9.22 -9.58
C ALA A 85 -34.00 -9.22 -10.56
N ALA A 86 -33.91 -10.21 -11.45
CA ALA A 86 -32.85 -10.27 -12.46
C ALA A 86 -32.90 -9.07 -13.42
N LYS A 87 -34.09 -8.69 -13.91
CA LYS A 87 -34.28 -7.51 -14.78
C LYS A 87 -33.91 -6.20 -14.09
N ILE A 88 -34.23 -6.04 -12.80
CA ILE A 88 -33.85 -4.86 -12.01
C ILE A 88 -32.32 -4.78 -11.88
N VAL A 89 -31.66 -5.91 -11.60
CA VAL A 89 -30.19 -5.97 -11.45
C VAL A 89 -29.48 -5.63 -12.76
N ILE A 90 -29.97 -6.15 -13.89
CA ILE A 90 -29.45 -5.81 -15.23
C ILE A 90 -29.71 -4.33 -15.56
N ALA A 91 -30.91 -3.81 -15.29
CA ALA A 91 -31.25 -2.40 -15.52
C ALA A 91 -30.45 -1.43 -14.64
N MET A 92 -29.96 -1.89 -13.48
CA MET A 92 -29.04 -1.16 -12.62
C MET A 92 -27.58 -1.21 -13.12
N GLY A 93 -27.31 -1.87 -14.26
CA GLY A 93 -26.00 -1.91 -14.92
C GLY A 93 -25.20 -3.19 -14.70
N ALA A 94 -25.82 -4.28 -14.23
CA ALA A 94 -25.13 -5.57 -14.15
C ALA A 94 -24.97 -6.21 -15.54
N GLU A 95 -23.72 -6.47 -15.93
CA GLU A 95 -23.38 -7.05 -17.24
C GLU A 95 -23.55 -8.58 -17.31
N HIS A 96 -23.52 -9.26 -16.16
CA HIS A 96 -23.56 -10.73 -16.08
C HIS A 96 -24.62 -11.21 -15.09
N ASP A 97 -25.20 -12.39 -15.36
CA ASP A 97 -26.04 -13.10 -14.37
C ASP A 97 -25.21 -13.43 -13.12
N LEU A 98 -25.86 -13.56 -11.96
CA LEU A 98 -25.21 -13.79 -10.68
C LEU A 98 -24.25 -14.99 -10.72
N LYS A 99 -24.66 -16.10 -11.35
CA LYS A 99 -23.82 -17.30 -11.46
C LYS A 99 -22.57 -17.04 -12.30
N GLU A 100 -22.72 -16.30 -13.38
CA GLU A 100 -21.62 -15.94 -14.26
C GLU A 100 -20.66 -14.96 -13.58
N ALA A 101 -21.18 -13.94 -12.90
CA ALA A 101 -20.38 -12.99 -12.13
C ALA A 101 -19.56 -13.69 -11.03
N LEU A 102 -20.16 -14.64 -10.30
CA LEU A 102 -19.45 -15.44 -9.30
C LEU A 102 -18.35 -16.31 -9.93
N ARG A 103 -18.63 -16.95 -11.06
CA ARG A 103 -17.63 -17.74 -11.79
C ARG A 103 -16.43 -16.89 -12.21
N ILE A 104 -16.68 -15.71 -12.79
CA ILE A 104 -15.62 -14.78 -13.21
C ILE A 104 -14.78 -14.35 -12.01
N LYS A 105 -15.43 -13.95 -10.91
CA LYS A 105 -14.76 -13.58 -9.67
C LYS A 105 -13.86 -14.71 -9.14
N GLU A 106 -14.37 -15.93 -9.07
CA GLU A 106 -13.59 -17.06 -8.56
C GLU A 106 -12.42 -17.42 -9.48
N ASN A 107 -12.58 -17.30 -10.79
CA ASN A 107 -11.47 -17.48 -11.74
C ASN A 107 -10.35 -16.46 -11.50
N PHE A 108 -10.68 -15.17 -11.37
CA PHE A 108 -9.69 -14.14 -11.07
C PHE A 108 -9.06 -14.31 -9.68
N ASN A 109 -9.84 -14.72 -8.68
CA ASN A 109 -9.31 -15.05 -7.35
C ASN A 109 -8.33 -16.23 -7.41
N ALA A 110 -8.60 -17.25 -8.23
CA ALA A 110 -7.70 -18.38 -8.42
C ALA A 110 -6.38 -17.94 -9.06
N LEU A 111 -6.43 -17.08 -10.09
CA LEU A 111 -5.24 -16.53 -10.75
C LEU A 111 -4.40 -15.68 -9.78
N LEU A 112 -5.02 -14.82 -8.99
CA LEU A 112 -4.32 -14.02 -7.96
C LEU A 112 -3.65 -14.92 -6.93
N LYS A 113 -4.34 -15.93 -6.42
CA LYS A 113 -3.77 -16.91 -5.48
C LYS A 113 -2.62 -17.71 -6.10
N GLN A 114 -2.69 -18.02 -7.39
CA GLN A 114 -1.61 -18.69 -8.11
C GLN A 114 -0.36 -17.80 -8.20
N LEU A 115 -0.53 -16.50 -8.51
CA LEU A 115 0.57 -15.54 -8.50
C LEU A 115 1.18 -15.38 -7.10
N GLU A 116 0.34 -15.22 -6.07
CA GLU A 116 0.81 -15.16 -4.68
C GLU A 116 1.54 -16.43 -4.24
N TYR A 117 1.02 -17.60 -4.64
CA TYR A 117 1.67 -18.87 -4.37
C TYR A 117 3.05 -18.93 -5.05
N GLY A 118 3.16 -18.55 -6.32
CA GLY A 118 4.44 -18.51 -7.03
C GLY A 118 5.45 -17.56 -6.39
N GLN A 119 5.00 -16.39 -5.93
CA GLN A 119 5.85 -15.46 -5.17
C GLN A 119 6.32 -16.07 -3.84
N LYS A 120 5.42 -16.67 -3.07
CA LYS A 120 5.75 -17.32 -1.77
C LYS A 120 6.63 -18.56 -1.94
N ALA A 121 6.44 -19.30 -3.04
CA ALA A 121 7.29 -20.43 -3.41
C ALA A 121 8.67 -20.00 -3.95
N GLY A 122 8.87 -18.70 -4.21
CA GLY A 122 10.12 -18.15 -4.73
C GLY A 122 10.32 -18.37 -6.23
N SER A 123 9.30 -18.81 -6.97
CA SER A 123 9.37 -18.97 -8.42
C SER A 123 9.05 -17.70 -9.20
N LEU A 124 8.43 -16.70 -8.55
CA LEU A 124 8.11 -15.40 -9.13
C LEU A 124 8.74 -14.27 -8.32
N ILE A 125 9.21 -13.24 -9.04
CA ILE A 125 9.71 -11.99 -8.48
C ILE A 125 9.08 -10.81 -9.22
N GLU A 126 8.97 -9.67 -8.55
CA GLU A 126 8.53 -8.44 -9.19
C GLU A 126 9.56 -7.98 -10.24
N LEU A 127 9.09 -7.63 -11.43
CA LEU A 127 9.93 -7.23 -12.55
C LEU A 127 10.80 -6.01 -12.22
N ALA A 128 10.29 -5.06 -11.44
CA ALA A 128 11.06 -3.90 -11.00
C ALA A 128 12.29 -4.31 -10.18
N ILE A 129 12.13 -5.24 -9.23
CA ILE A 129 13.22 -5.78 -8.42
C ILE A 129 14.21 -6.55 -9.31
N ALA A 130 13.71 -7.42 -10.18
CA ALA A 130 14.57 -8.18 -11.09
C ALA A 130 15.40 -7.27 -11.99
N ARG A 131 14.81 -6.18 -12.50
CA ARG A 131 15.51 -5.16 -13.31
C ARG A 131 16.59 -4.47 -12.51
N THR A 132 16.32 -4.07 -11.27
CA THR A 132 17.33 -3.45 -10.39
C THR A 132 18.49 -4.39 -10.14
N VAL A 133 18.21 -5.65 -9.74
CA VAL A 133 19.25 -6.65 -9.47
C VAL A 133 20.11 -6.90 -10.71
N LEU A 134 19.47 -7.03 -11.89
CA LEU A 134 20.20 -7.22 -13.15
C LEU A 134 21.08 -6.02 -13.49
N PHE A 135 20.57 -4.81 -13.33
CA PHE A 135 21.32 -3.58 -13.61
C PHE A 135 22.50 -3.42 -12.65
N ASP A 136 22.30 -3.67 -11.37
CA ASP A 136 23.35 -3.61 -10.35
C ASP A 136 24.42 -4.66 -10.60
N ALA A 137 24.04 -5.89 -10.98
CA ALA A 137 24.96 -6.95 -11.35
C ALA A 137 25.79 -6.59 -12.59
N ALA A 138 25.14 -6.07 -13.63
CA ALA A 138 25.82 -5.61 -14.85
C ALA A 138 26.77 -4.45 -14.57
N ARG A 139 26.36 -3.51 -13.71
CA ARG A 139 27.20 -2.40 -13.27
C ARG A 139 28.41 -2.90 -12.48
N ALA A 140 28.22 -3.80 -11.53
CA ALA A 140 29.32 -4.38 -10.75
C ALA A 140 30.30 -5.13 -11.67
N ALA A 141 29.81 -5.84 -12.67
CA ALA A 141 30.65 -6.48 -13.68
C ALA A 141 31.46 -5.43 -14.48
N ARG A 142 30.82 -4.34 -14.93
CA ARG A 142 31.50 -3.25 -15.63
C ARG A 142 32.60 -2.63 -14.78
N ASP A 143 32.30 -2.27 -13.54
CA ASP A 143 33.25 -1.64 -12.62
C ASP A 143 34.42 -2.59 -12.28
N SER A 144 34.16 -3.89 -12.19
CA SER A 144 35.21 -4.91 -12.04
C SER A 144 36.15 -4.95 -13.24
N TRP A 145 35.61 -4.90 -14.47
CA TRP A 145 36.42 -4.87 -15.69
C TRP A 145 37.22 -3.58 -15.82
N MET A 146 36.64 -2.42 -15.50
CA MET A 146 37.36 -1.13 -15.53
C MET A 146 38.58 -1.12 -14.59
N ASN A 147 38.49 -1.79 -13.45
CA ASN A 147 39.58 -1.88 -12.47
C ASN A 147 40.54 -3.06 -12.71
N TRP A 148 40.19 -3.99 -13.62
CA TRP A 148 40.96 -5.20 -13.87
C TRP A 148 42.37 -4.92 -14.44
N PRO A 149 42.55 -4.02 -15.44
CA PRO A 149 43.87 -3.68 -15.98
C PRO A 149 44.86 -3.23 -14.91
N MET A 150 44.43 -2.37 -13.97
CA MET A 150 45.29 -1.88 -12.89
C MET A 150 45.76 -3.00 -11.95
N ARG A 151 44.98 -4.06 -11.79
CA ARG A 151 45.29 -5.19 -10.90
C ARG A 151 46.12 -6.28 -11.58
N VAL A 152 45.94 -6.47 -12.88
CA VAL A 152 46.49 -7.62 -13.62
C VAL A 152 47.57 -7.20 -14.60
N GLY A 153 47.54 -5.99 -15.13
CA GLY A 153 48.55 -5.43 -16.04
C GLY A 153 49.98 -5.55 -15.50
N PRO A 154 50.28 -5.12 -14.26
CA PRO A 154 51.62 -5.27 -13.68
C PRO A 154 52.05 -6.73 -13.51
N LYS A 155 51.11 -7.65 -13.28
CA LYS A 155 51.39 -9.08 -13.14
C LYS A 155 51.75 -9.70 -14.49
N ILE A 156 50.96 -9.41 -15.52
CA ILE A 156 51.25 -9.83 -16.90
C ILE A 156 52.61 -9.27 -17.35
N ALA A 157 52.89 -8.01 -17.04
CA ALA A 157 54.17 -7.40 -17.39
C ALA A 157 55.35 -8.10 -16.70
N ALA A 158 55.23 -8.42 -15.41
CA ALA A 158 56.26 -9.17 -14.69
C ALA A 158 56.48 -10.57 -15.28
N ASP A 159 55.41 -11.29 -15.60
CA ASP A 159 55.47 -12.65 -16.16
C ASP A 159 56.12 -12.67 -17.56
N LEU A 160 55.93 -11.61 -18.35
CA LEU A 160 56.44 -11.50 -19.72
C LEU A 160 57.74 -10.68 -19.83
N GLY A 161 58.24 -10.12 -18.73
CA GLY A 161 59.43 -9.25 -18.72
C GLY A 161 59.22 -7.92 -19.47
N LEU A 162 58.00 -7.40 -19.47
CA LEU A 162 57.61 -6.16 -20.14
C LEU A 162 57.52 -4.97 -19.16
N GLU A 163 57.44 -3.76 -19.70
CA GLU A 163 57.21 -2.54 -18.92
C GLU A 163 55.75 -2.47 -18.43
N ALA A 164 55.56 -2.30 -17.13
CA ALA A 164 54.28 -2.48 -16.44
C ALA A 164 53.23 -1.41 -16.79
N ASP A 165 53.66 -0.15 -16.91
CA ASP A 165 52.77 0.95 -17.23
C ASP A 165 52.26 0.82 -18.67
N ARG A 166 53.13 0.41 -19.60
CA ARG A 166 52.76 0.19 -21.01
C ARG A 166 51.76 -0.95 -21.17
N VAL A 167 51.97 -2.08 -20.50
CA VAL A 167 51.02 -3.21 -20.54
C VAL A 167 49.67 -2.78 -19.97
N THR A 168 49.66 -2.08 -18.84
CA THR A 168 48.43 -1.60 -18.21
C THR A 168 47.68 -0.61 -19.10
N GLN A 169 48.38 0.33 -19.74
CA GLN A 169 47.79 1.29 -20.67
C GLN A 169 47.10 0.60 -21.87
N VAL A 170 47.78 -0.36 -22.49
CA VAL A 170 47.20 -1.11 -23.63
C VAL A 170 45.97 -1.90 -23.20
N LEU A 171 46.00 -2.53 -22.02
CA LEU A 171 44.84 -3.26 -21.50
C LEU A 171 43.66 -2.33 -21.19
N ILE A 172 43.89 -1.13 -20.67
CA ILE A 172 42.83 -0.14 -20.43
C ILE A 172 42.10 0.19 -21.74
N GLU A 173 42.84 0.46 -22.81
CA GLU A 173 42.27 0.79 -24.11
C GLU A 173 41.37 -0.35 -24.65
N HIS A 174 41.88 -1.59 -24.64
CA HIS A 174 41.10 -2.74 -25.11
C HIS A 174 39.88 -3.06 -24.25
N VAL A 175 40.02 -2.98 -22.91
CA VAL A 175 38.89 -3.22 -22.00
C VAL A 175 37.82 -2.16 -22.18
N HIS A 176 38.19 -0.89 -22.36
CA HIS A 176 37.22 0.17 -22.63
C HIS A 176 36.47 -0.07 -23.95
N SER A 177 37.18 -0.45 -25.02
CA SER A 177 36.54 -0.81 -26.30
C SER A 177 35.56 -1.96 -26.13
N GLN A 178 35.97 -3.04 -25.46
CA GLN A 178 35.12 -4.20 -25.24
C GLN A 178 33.86 -3.86 -24.42
N ILE A 179 33.99 -3.04 -23.38
CA ILE A 179 32.84 -2.60 -22.57
C ILE A 179 31.89 -1.72 -23.40
N ALA A 180 32.42 -0.88 -24.29
CA ALA A 180 31.62 -0.06 -25.19
C ALA A 180 30.81 -0.94 -26.17
N ASP A 181 31.45 -1.94 -26.79
CA ASP A 181 30.79 -2.88 -27.70
C ASP A 181 29.66 -3.66 -26.99
N LEU A 182 29.87 -4.08 -25.73
CA LEU A 182 28.84 -4.73 -24.91
C LEU A 182 27.68 -3.79 -24.54
N GLY A 183 27.90 -2.47 -24.57
CA GLY A 183 26.92 -1.44 -24.28
C GLY A 183 25.95 -1.17 -25.43
N GLU A 184 26.20 -1.73 -26.62
CA GLU A 184 25.33 -1.62 -27.80
C GLU A 184 24.60 -2.96 -28.10
N PRO A 185 23.77 -3.50 -27.18
CA PRO A 185 23.08 -4.75 -27.47
C PRO A 185 21.96 -4.55 -28.50
N ASP A 186 21.99 -5.36 -29.55
CA ASP A 186 20.88 -5.53 -30.49
C ASP A 186 19.67 -6.12 -29.74
N ALA A 187 18.74 -5.24 -29.37
CA ALA A 187 17.52 -5.59 -28.68
C ALA A 187 16.51 -6.28 -29.63
N HIS A 188 16.79 -7.53 -30.03
CA HIS A 188 15.85 -8.36 -30.79
C HIS A 188 14.80 -8.99 -29.85
N PHE A 189 13.80 -8.22 -29.46
CA PHE A 189 12.68 -8.72 -28.64
C PHE A 189 11.47 -9.20 -29.45
N GLU A 190 11.52 -9.18 -30.79
CA GLU A 190 10.34 -9.40 -31.63
C GLU A 190 10.05 -10.88 -32.01
N ASP A 191 10.93 -11.84 -31.72
CA ASP A 191 10.80 -13.22 -32.25
C ASP A 191 10.16 -14.25 -31.29
N ARG A 192 9.41 -13.83 -30.27
CA ARG A 192 8.76 -14.79 -29.35
C ARG A 192 7.29 -14.48 -29.09
N GLN A 193 6.49 -14.51 -30.14
CA GLN A 193 5.04 -14.75 -30.03
C GLN A 193 4.74 -16.14 -30.61
N GLY A 194 4.42 -17.07 -29.71
CA GLY A 194 3.80 -18.37 -30.00
C GLY A 194 2.63 -18.54 -29.06
#